data_AF-A0A3D9AVK0-F1
#
_entry.id   AF-A0A3D9AVK0-F1
#
_cell.length_a   1.000
_cell.length_b   1.000
_cell.length_c   1.000
_cell.angle_alpha   90.00
_cell.angle_beta   90.00
_cell.angle_gamma   90.00
#
_symmetry.space_group_name_H-M   'P 1'
#
loop_
_entity.id
_entity.type
_entity.pdbx_description
1 polymer ?
#
loop_
_entity_poly.entity_id
_entity_poly.type
_entity_poly.pdbx_seq_one_letter_code
_entity_poly.pdbx_strand_id
1 'polypeptide(L)'
;MKKLTYLTFSLFSIFSFAQEVSTERVQTVLATLASDEMKGREIGTAENDNAANYIAKLFKENNLDFCTGNSYLVPFDYKGKTAYNVCGVKKGKTEKFLGFSGHFDHIGTSNNPQDNIYNGADDDASGITTLVGIADYFKNKKPEFSLVFMAFNGEEKGMLGSRAISKDENLNPIYDKMTALFNFEMVATESAFGKNALFMTGDEFSDLDELFNKNAANGLKINPDPYASEQLFYRSDNVSFVKKKIIAHSFSTVDMTKATHYHHENDDVNVVDFENLTTIINNFGKTLDKLSPKNFEPKYNDKVKF
;
A
#
# COMPACT_ATOMS: atom_id res chain seq x y z
N MET A 1 7.52 45.55 -54.63
CA MET A 1 6.49 44.76 -53.91
C MET A 1 7.18 43.66 -53.13
N LYS A 2 7.43 43.85 -51.83
CA LYS A 2 8.06 42.83 -50.96
C LYS A 2 6.96 41.95 -50.37
N LYS A 3 6.98 40.65 -50.65
CA LYS A 3 6.06 39.66 -50.07
C LYS A 3 6.51 39.36 -48.64
N LEU A 4 5.63 39.62 -47.67
CA LEU A 4 5.84 39.30 -46.26
C LEU A 4 5.21 37.93 -46.00
N THR A 5 6.05 36.93 -45.78
CA THR A 5 5.62 35.57 -45.43
C THR A 5 5.42 35.51 -43.92
N TYR A 6 4.17 35.35 -43.46
CA TYR A 6 3.87 35.09 -42.06
C TYR A 6 4.12 33.61 -41.76
N LEU A 7 5.08 33.33 -40.87
CA LEU A 7 5.31 32.00 -40.32
C LEU A 7 4.46 31.89 -39.04
N THR A 8 3.33 31.21 -39.12
CA THR A 8 2.50 30.85 -37.96
C THR A 8 3.19 29.73 -37.18
N PHE A 9 3.69 30.05 -35.99
CA PHE A 9 4.12 29.06 -34.99
C PHE A 9 2.87 28.48 -34.32
N SER A 10 2.47 27.26 -34.69
CA SER A 10 1.48 26.50 -33.93
C SER A 10 2.15 25.96 -32.65
N LEU A 11 1.82 26.54 -31.50
CA LEU A 11 2.10 25.93 -30.20
C LEU A 11 1.26 24.64 -30.10
N PHE A 12 1.90 23.48 -30.24
CA PHE A 12 1.34 22.23 -29.75
C PHE A 12 1.46 22.23 -28.23
N SER A 13 0.37 22.57 -27.53
CA SER A 13 0.23 22.30 -26.11
C SER A 13 0.21 20.78 -25.93
N ILE A 14 1.32 20.22 -25.47
CA ILE A 14 1.39 18.83 -25.04
C ILE A 14 0.56 18.76 -23.77
N PHE A 15 -0.70 18.31 -23.88
CA PHE A 15 -1.47 17.89 -22.73
C PHE A 15 -0.76 16.68 -22.14
N SER A 16 -0.02 16.89 -21.06
CA SER A 16 0.51 15.81 -20.24
C SER A 16 -0.69 15.11 -19.60
N PHE A 17 -1.20 14.06 -20.23
CA PHE A 17 -2.11 13.15 -19.55
C PHE A 17 -1.38 12.63 -18.31
N ALA A 18 -1.95 12.90 -17.13
CA ALA A 18 -1.44 12.31 -15.90
C ALA A 18 -1.56 10.78 -16.06
N GLN A 19 -0.46 10.05 -15.86
CA GLN A 19 -0.49 8.59 -15.85
C GLN A 19 -1.51 8.12 -14.80
N GLU A 20 -2.46 7.28 -15.22
CA GLU A 20 -3.43 6.60 -14.37
C GLU A 20 -3.22 5.09 -14.50
N VAL A 21 -3.50 4.38 -13.41
CA VAL A 21 -3.47 2.91 -13.37
C VAL A 21 -4.79 2.39 -13.91
N SER A 22 -4.75 1.41 -14.81
CA SER A 22 -5.96 0.84 -15.40
C SER A 22 -6.60 -0.20 -14.49
N THR A 23 -7.93 -0.35 -14.58
CA THR A 23 -8.68 -1.35 -13.82
C THR A 23 -8.19 -2.77 -14.14
N GLU A 24 -7.81 -3.04 -15.39
CA GLU A 24 -7.28 -4.36 -15.79
C GLU A 24 -5.95 -4.68 -15.09
N ARG A 25 -5.09 -3.67 -14.86
CA ARG A 25 -3.85 -3.86 -14.12
C ARG A 25 -4.13 -4.18 -12.66
N VAL A 26 -5.06 -3.47 -12.03
CA VAL A 26 -5.51 -3.72 -10.64
C VAL A 26 -6.09 -5.14 -10.53
N GLN A 27 -7.00 -5.51 -11.43
CA GLN A 27 -7.58 -6.85 -11.49
C GLN A 27 -6.53 -7.94 -11.64
N THR A 28 -5.59 -7.76 -12.58
CA THR A 28 -4.55 -8.76 -12.83
C THR A 28 -3.69 -9.01 -11.60
N VAL A 29 -3.26 -7.94 -10.91
CA VAL A 29 -2.39 -8.05 -9.73
C VAL A 29 -3.12 -8.75 -8.59
N LEU A 30 -4.32 -8.28 -8.26
CA LEU A 30 -5.10 -8.83 -7.15
C LEU A 30 -5.49 -10.28 -7.41
N ALA A 31 -6.05 -10.58 -8.59
CA ALA A 31 -6.49 -11.92 -8.94
C ALA A 31 -5.32 -12.91 -9.02
N THR A 32 -4.10 -12.46 -9.36
CA THR A 32 -2.91 -13.32 -9.31
C THR A 32 -2.50 -13.63 -7.87
N LEU A 33 -2.54 -12.64 -6.98
CA LEU A 33 -2.17 -12.85 -5.58
C LEU A 33 -3.19 -13.73 -4.87
N ALA A 34 -4.49 -13.50 -5.11
CA ALA A 34 -5.61 -14.22 -4.55
C ALA A 34 -5.99 -15.48 -5.34
N SER A 35 -5.12 -16.01 -6.19
CA SER A 35 -5.43 -17.19 -7.00
C SER A 35 -5.26 -18.49 -6.21
N ASP A 36 -5.97 -19.55 -6.60
CA ASP A 36 -5.82 -20.88 -6.00
C ASP A 36 -4.39 -21.41 -6.15
N GLU A 37 -3.67 -21.01 -7.19
CA GLU A 37 -2.26 -21.36 -7.39
C GLU A 37 -1.35 -20.78 -6.29
N MET A 38 -1.77 -19.70 -5.61
CA MET A 38 -1.07 -19.11 -4.47
C MET A 38 -1.43 -19.75 -3.13
N LYS A 39 -2.43 -20.64 -3.08
CA LYS A 39 -2.83 -21.47 -1.92
C LYS A 39 -2.85 -20.71 -0.59
N GLY A 40 -3.42 -19.51 -0.60
CA GLY A 40 -3.53 -18.65 0.58
C GLY A 40 -2.23 -18.17 1.19
N ARG A 41 -1.11 -18.27 0.47
CA ARG A 41 0.15 -17.57 0.75
C ARG A 41 0.65 -17.73 2.19
N GLU A 42 0.47 -18.90 2.81
CA GLU A 42 0.95 -19.11 4.17
C GLU A 42 2.48 -19.01 4.24
N ILE A 43 2.99 -18.20 5.17
CA ILE A 43 4.43 -18.00 5.36
C ILE A 43 5.20 -19.32 5.51
N GLY A 44 6.29 -19.45 4.75
CA GLY A 44 7.16 -20.62 4.74
C GLY A 44 6.73 -21.74 3.78
N THR A 45 5.68 -21.51 2.98
CA THR A 45 5.30 -22.35 1.83
C THR A 45 5.99 -21.87 0.55
N ALA A 46 6.02 -22.73 -0.48
CA ALA A 46 6.56 -22.35 -1.79
C ALA A 46 5.68 -21.30 -2.49
N GLU A 47 4.38 -21.33 -2.24
CA GLU A 47 3.41 -20.40 -2.81
C GLU A 47 3.55 -18.99 -2.22
N ASN A 48 3.88 -18.88 -0.93
CA ASN A 48 4.28 -17.60 -0.33
C ASN A 48 5.58 -17.05 -0.94
N ASP A 49 6.58 -17.89 -1.20
CA ASP A 49 7.79 -17.48 -1.94
C ASP A 49 7.46 -17.03 -3.38
N ASN A 50 6.50 -17.68 -4.04
CA ASN A 50 6.02 -17.26 -5.36
C ASN A 50 5.35 -15.87 -5.29
N ALA A 51 4.55 -15.60 -4.27
CA ALA A 51 3.95 -14.28 -4.05
C ALA A 51 5.02 -13.19 -3.84
N ALA A 52 6.03 -13.45 -2.99
CA ALA A 52 7.17 -12.54 -2.81
C ALA A 52 7.91 -12.25 -4.13
N ASN A 53 8.20 -13.28 -4.92
CA ASN A 53 8.85 -13.13 -6.22
C ASN A 53 7.98 -12.38 -7.23
N TYR A 54 6.66 -12.61 -7.21
CA TYR A 54 5.71 -11.88 -8.05
C TYR A 54 5.69 -10.39 -7.71
N ILE A 55 5.61 -10.03 -6.43
CA ILE A 55 5.67 -8.63 -5.98
C ILE A 55 7.00 -7.98 -6.34
N ALA A 56 8.12 -8.69 -6.14
CA ALA A 56 9.45 -8.21 -6.55
C ALA A 56 9.54 -7.94 -8.07
N LYS A 57 8.90 -8.79 -8.89
CA LYS A 57 8.78 -8.57 -10.33
C LYS A 57 7.97 -7.30 -10.63
N LEU A 58 6.83 -7.07 -9.96
CA LEU A 58 6.03 -5.86 -10.13
C LEU A 58 6.81 -4.59 -9.73
N PHE A 59 7.57 -4.64 -8.64
CA PHE A 59 8.44 -3.53 -8.21
C PHE A 59 9.50 -3.22 -9.27
N LYS A 60 10.11 -4.26 -9.87
CA LYS A 60 11.03 -4.09 -11.00
C LYS A 60 10.36 -3.48 -12.22
N GLU A 61 9.18 -3.95 -12.59
CA GLU A 61 8.39 -3.41 -13.72
C GLU A 61 8.04 -1.93 -13.54
N ASN A 62 7.91 -1.47 -12.30
CA ASN A 62 7.61 -0.09 -11.93
C ASN A 62 8.87 0.79 -11.76
N ASN A 63 10.05 0.29 -12.13
CA ASN A 63 11.33 1.01 -12.07
C ASN A 63 11.65 1.51 -10.65
N LEU A 64 11.41 0.67 -9.64
CA LEU A 64 11.87 0.94 -8.28
C LEU A 64 13.35 0.57 -8.13
N ASP A 65 14.03 1.23 -7.20
CA ASP A 65 15.35 0.86 -6.71
C ASP A 65 15.21 -0.12 -5.53
N PHE A 66 16.26 -0.86 -5.18
CA PHE A 66 16.27 -1.69 -3.99
C PHE A 66 16.30 -0.81 -2.72
N CYS A 67 15.58 -1.21 -1.67
CA CYS A 67 15.66 -0.52 -0.39
C CYS A 67 17.01 -0.70 0.30
N THR A 68 17.57 -1.91 0.20
CA THR A 68 18.84 -2.31 0.81
C THR A 68 19.48 -3.40 -0.03
N GLY A 69 20.80 -3.55 0.08
CA GLY A 69 21.56 -4.57 -0.65
C GLY A 69 21.37 -4.49 -2.16
N ASN A 70 21.05 -5.63 -2.78
CA ASN A 70 21.00 -5.80 -4.23
C ASN A 70 19.76 -6.61 -4.71
N SER A 71 18.72 -6.68 -3.88
CA SER A 71 17.49 -7.42 -4.16
C SER A 71 16.28 -6.68 -3.58
N TYR A 72 15.10 -6.88 -4.18
CA TYR A 72 13.84 -6.46 -3.56
C TYR A 72 13.46 -7.36 -2.39
N LEU A 73 13.92 -8.61 -2.38
CA LEU A 73 13.65 -9.56 -1.32
C LEU A 73 14.54 -9.24 -0.11
N VAL A 74 13.92 -8.89 1.01
CA VAL A 74 14.59 -8.58 2.27
C VAL A 74 14.42 -9.79 3.21
N PRO A 75 15.48 -10.60 3.43
CA PRO A 75 15.37 -11.85 4.17
C PRO A 75 15.21 -11.62 5.67
N PHE A 76 14.48 -12.53 6.33
CA PHE A 76 14.43 -12.66 7.78
C PHE A 76 14.27 -14.13 8.20
N ASP A 77 14.62 -14.46 9.45
CA ASP A 77 14.44 -15.82 9.98
C ASP A 77 12.99 -16.08 10.35
N TYR A 78 12.48 -17.22 9.89
CA TYR A 78 11.22 -17.81 10.31
C TYR A 78 11.42 -19.30 10.59
N LYS A 79 11.48 -19.65 11.88
CA LYS A 79 11.61 -21.04 12.37
C LYS A 79 12.84 -21.75 11.78
N GLY A 80 13.97 -21.05 11.68
CA GLY A 80 15.21 -21.61 11.12
C GLY A 80 15.23 -21.74 9.60
N LYS A 81 14.25 -21.16 8.91
CA LYS A 81 14.20 -20.99 7.46
C LYS A 81 14.22 -19.51 7.11
N THR A 82 14.65 -19.18 5.90
CA THR A 82 14.54 -17.81 5.39
C THR A 82 13.14 -17.57 4.85
N ALA A 83 12.51 -16.49 5.30
CA ALA A 83 11.35 -15.87 4.68
C ALA A 83 11.73 -14.48 4.16
N TYR A 84 10.88 -13.86 3.33
CA TYR A 84 11.19 -12.58 2.69
C TYR A 84 10.07 -11.57 2.87
N ASN A 85 10.43 -10.35 3.24
CA ASN A 85 9.64 -9.16 2.88
C ASN A 85 10.04 -8.72 1.47
N VAL A 86 9.25 -7.85 0.85
CA VAL A 86 9.61 -7.21 -0.44
C VAL A 86 9.65 -5.70 -0.28
N CYS A 87 10.77 -5.07 -0.66
CA CYS A 87 10.96 -3.63 -0.48
C CYS A 87 11.56 -2.97 -1.71
N GLY A 88 10.93 -1.88 -2.18
CA GLY A 88 11.43 -1.03 -3.27
C GLY A 88 11.30 0.46 -2.98
N VAL A 89 12.14 1.28 -3.64
CA VAL A 89 12.17 2.74 -3.46
C VAL A 89 12.01 3.46 -4.79
N LYS A 90 11.18 4.50 -4.84
CA LYS A 90 11.17 5.50 -5.91
C LYS A 90 11.79 6.79 -5.39
N LYS A 91 12.93 7.20 -5.93
CA LYS A 91 13.55 8.48 -5.55
C LYS A 91 12.73 9.67 -6.07
N GLY A 92 12.35 10.54 -5.14
CA GLY A 92 11.66 11.79 -5.41
C GLY A 92 12.63 12.93 -5.70
N LYS A 93 12.15 14.16 -5.59
CA LYS A 93 12.99 15.37 -5.67
C LYS A 93 13.67 15.70 -4.35
N THR A 94 13.13 15.20 -3.24
CA THR A 94 13.67 15.42 -1.89
C THR A 94 14.10 14.12 -1.23
N GLU A 95 14.87 14.26 -0.16
CA GLU A 95 15.36 13.17 0.67
C GLU A 95 14.34 12.66 1.69
N LYS A 96 13.21 13.35 1.87
CA LYS A 96 12.12 12.90 2.77
C LYS A 96 11.31 11.79 2.09
N PHE A 97 10.84 10.84 2.89
CA PHE A 97 10.09 9.67 2.41
C PHE A 97 8.63 9.69 2.82
N LEU A 98 7.78 9.15 1.95
CA LEU A 98 6.49 8.57 2.33
C LEU A 98 6.59 7.04 2.18
N GLY A 99 6.21 6.32 3.22
CA GLY A 99 6.15 4.87 3.22
C GLY A 99 4.77 4.36 2.86
N PHE A 100 4.71 3.28 2.11
CA PHE A 100 3.49 2.56 1.78
C PHE A 100 3.72 1.09 2.09
N SER A 101 2.74 0.43 2.69
CA SER A 101 2.84 -0.98 3.02
C SER A 101 1.50 -1.70 3.00
N GLY A 102 1.58 -3.02 3.13
CA GLY A 102 0.50 -3.99 3.31
C GLY A 102 1.15 -5.37 3.46
N HIS A 103 0.41 -6.38 3.89
CA HIS A 103 0.95 -7.74 4.01
C HIS A 103 0.51 -8.62 2.85
N PHE A 104 1.35 -9.58 2.47
CA PHE A 104 1.04 -10.48 1.36
C PHE A 104 0.85 -11.92 1.80
N ASP A 105 1.21 -12.29 3.02
CA ASP A 105 0.81 -13.61 3.54
C ASP A 105 -0.67 -13.64 3.84
N HIS A 106 -1.22 -14.85 3.86
CA HIS A 106 -2.53 -15.12 4.42
C HIS A 106 -2.52 -16.49 5.10
N ILE A 107 -3.71 -17.04 5.41
CA ILE A 107 -3.88 -18.19 6.30
C ILE A 107 -3.31 -19.50 5.73
N GLY A 108 -3.45 -19.72 4.41
CA GLY A 108 -3.07 -20.97 3.75
C GLY A 108 -4.26 -21.82 3.34
N THR A 109 -4.28 -23.09 3.76
CA THR A 109 -5.33 -24.04 3.41
C THR A 109 -5.95 -24.73 4.63
N SER A 110 -7.20 -25.18 4.47
CA SER A 110 -7.94 -25.96 5.48
C SER A 110 -8.15 -27.41 5.04
N ASN A 111 -8.91 -28.18 5.83
CA ASN A 111 -9.36 -29.53 5.49
C ASN A 111 -10.80 -29.55 4.94
N ASN A 112 -11.38 -28.39 4.63
CA ASN A 112 -12.74 -28.26 4.14
C ASN A 112 -12.86 -28.88 2.73
N PRO A 113 -13.73 -29.88 2.50
CA PRO A 113 -13.75 -30.61 1.23
C PRO A 113 -14.45 -29.84 0.09
N GLN A 114 -15.14 -28.73 0.37
CA GLN A 114 -15.79 -27.91 -0.65
C GLN A 114 -14.84 -26.87 -1.23
N ASP A 115 -14.26 -26.08 -0.35
CA ASP A 115 -13.25 -25.07 -0.64
C ASP A 115 -12.29 -25.07 0.55
N ASN A 116 -11.02 -25.32 0.28
CA ASN A 116 -10.00 -25.43 1.30
C ASN A 116 -8.92 -24.35 1.20
N ILE A 117 -9.12 -23.32 0.40
CA ILE A 117 -8.11 -22.28 0.22
C ILE A 117 -8.62 -20.98 0.85
N TYR A 118 -7.80 -20.34 1.67
CA TYR A 118 -8.05 -18.98 2.12
C TYR A 118 -7.38 -18.05 1.11
N ASN A 119 -8.10 -17.65 0.06
CA ASN A 119 -7.50 -16.88 -1.03
C ASN A 119 -7.06 -15.48 -0.61
N GLY A 120 -7.69 -14.86 0.39
CA GLY A 120 -7.23 -13.59 0.96
C GLY A 120 -7.24 -12.45 -0.06
N ALA A 121 -8.36 -12.29 -0.78
CA ALA A 121 -8.51 -11.27 -1.82
C ALA A 121 -8.60 -9.85 -1.24
N ASP A 122 -9.42 -9.68 -0.20
CA ASP A 122 -9.45 -8.47 0.61
C ASP A 122 -8.27 -8.48 1.58
N ASP A 123 -7.97 -9.60 2.24
CA ASP A 123 -6.95 -9.73 3.29
C ASP A 123 -5.70 -10.55 2.86
N ASP A 124 -4.60 -9.94 2.45
CA ASP A 124 -4.43 -8.53 2.09
C ASP A 124 -3.88 -8.37 0.66
N ALA A 125 -4.33 -9.23 -0.27
CA ALA A 125 -4.02 -9.04 -1.69
C ALA A 125 -4.46 -7.66 -2.20
N SER A 126 -5.51 -7.08 -1.61
CA SER A 126 -6.00 -5.74 -1.92
C SER A 126 -5.04 -4.62 -1.47
N GLY A 127 -4.44 -4.71 -0.28
CA GLY A 127 -3.43 -3.77 0.21
C GLY A 127 -2.17 -3.80 -0.63
N ILE A 128 -1.69 -5.00 -0.99
CA ILE A 128 -0.56 -5.16 -1.92
C ILE A 128 -0.88 -4.63 -3.31
N THR A 129 -2.11 -4.84 -3.80
CA THR A 129 -2.54 -4.28 -5.08
C THR A 129 -2.56 -2.75 -5.04
N THR A 130 -3.00 -2.16 -3.94
CA THR A 130 -2.94 -0.70 -3.72
C THR A 130 -1.51 -0.19 -3.72
N LEU A 131 -0.61 -0.88 -3.01
CA LEU A 131 0.81 -0.59 -2.93
C LEU A 131 1.46 -0.58 -4.34
N VAL A 132 1.24 -1.65 -5.12
CA VAL A 132 1.75 -1.79 -6.48
C VAL A 132 1.12 -0.76 -7.42
N GLY A 133 -0.17 -0.48 -7.27
CA GLY A 133 -0.89 0.52 -8.06
C GLY A 133 -0.31 1.91 -7.88
N ILE A 134 -0.03 2.31 -6.63
CA ILE A 134 0.65 3.60 -6.36
C ILE A 134 2.05 3.60 -7.00
N ALA A 135 2.81 2.51 -6.92
CA ALA A 135 4.11 2.41 -7.59
C ALA A 135 4.00 2.56 -9.12
N ASP A 136 2.98 1.96 -9.75
CA ASP A 136 2.71 2.07 -11.19
C ASP A 136 2.36 3.51 -11.59
N TYR A 137 1.48 4.16 -10.83
CA TYR A 137 1.11 5.57 -11.00
C TYR A 137 2.34 6.49 -11.05
N PHE A 138 3.36 6.21 -10.22
CA PHE A 138 4.60 6.98 -10.14
C PHE A 138 5.73 6.46 -11.03
N LYS A 139 5.53 5.40 -11.83
CA LYS A 139 6.57 4.76 -12.66
C LYS A 139 7.38 5.77 -13.47
N ASN A 140 6.70 6.68 -14.19
CA ASN A 140 7.34 7.69 -15.04
C ASN A 140 7.31 9.10 -14.44
N LYS A 141 6.94 9.23 -13.16
CA LYS A 141 6.86 10.50 -12.45
C LYS A 141 8.02 10.66 -11.47
N LYS A 142 8.27 11.92 -11.09
CA LYS A 142 9.22 12.27 -10.03
C LYS A 142 8.50 13.09 -8.95
N PRO A 143 7.92 12.44 -7.92
CA PRO A 143 7.22 13.13 -6.84
C PRO A 143 8.16 13.99 -5.99
N GLU A 144 7.61 14.91 -5.19
CA GLU A 144 8.41 15.71 -4.24
C GLU A 144 9.07 14.82 -3.17
N PHE A 145 8.28 13.95 -2.54
CA PHE A 145 8.79 12.93 -1.63
C PHE A 145 9.42 11.78 -2.39
N SER A 146 10.46 11.18 -1.82
CA SER A 146 10.80 9.79 -2.18
C SER A 146 9.71 8.86 -1.64
N LEU A 147 9.43 7.77 -2.35
CA LEU A 147 8.43 6.79 -1.96
C LEU A 147 9.13 5.48 -1.62
N VAL A 148 8.78 4.84 -0.51
CA VAL A 148 9.26 3.50 -0.17
C VAL A 148 8.05 2.57 -0.04
N PHE A 149 8.13 1.43 -0.71
CA PHE A 149 7.07 0.44 -0.80
C PHE A 149 7.54 -0.83 -0.09
N MET A 150 6.78 -1.30 0.89
CA MET A 150 7.13 -2.46 1.72
C MET A 150 5.96 -3.44 1.78
N ALA A 151 6.11 -4.61 1.15
CA ALA A 151 5.18 -5.72 1.30
C ALA A 151 5.68 -6.65 2.41
N PHE A 152 4.90 -6.79 3.47
CA PHE A 152 5.26 -7.57 4.64
C PHE A 152 4.79 -9.02 4.54
N ASN A 153 5.51 -9.92 5.21
CA ASN A 153 5.22 -11.35 5.26
C ASN A 153 5.07 -11.81 6.71
N GLY A 154 4.23 -12.79 6.97
CA GLY A 154 3.97 -13.32 8.31
C GLY A 154 3.23 -12.36 9.22
N GLU A 155 2.40 -11.47 8.69
CA GLU A 155 1.48 -10.63 9.48
C GLU A 155 0.57 -11.51 10.33
N GLU A 156 -0.07 -12.50 9.70
CA GLU A 156 -1.09 -13.38 10.29
C GLU A 156 -0.52 -14.29 11.39
N LYS A 157 0.81 -14.38 11.45
CA LYS A 157 1.56 -15.13 12.48
C LYS A 157 2.22 -14.20 13.50
N GLY A 158 1.77 -12.95 13.59
CA GLY A 158 2.16 -11.95 14.58
C GLY A 158 3.12 -10.87 14.07
N MET A 159 2.81 -10.25 12.92
CA MET A 159 3.55 -9.12 12.33
C MET A 159 5.04 -9.43 12.15
N LEU A 160 5.38 -10.66 11.78
CA LEU A 160 6.78 -11.14 11.81
C LEU A 160 7.66 -10.32 10.86
N GLY A 161 7.19 -10.10 9.64
CA GLY A 161 7.90 -9.35 8.60
C GLY A 161 8.10 -7.89 8.95
N SER A 162 7.05 -7.17 9.36
CA SER A 162 7.17 -5.75 9.74
C SER A 162 8.05 -5.57 10.97
N ARG A 163 7.99 -6.49 11.95
CA ARG A 163 8.88 -6.48 13.13
C ARG A 163 10.33 -6.75 12.78
N ALA A 164 10.58 -7.59 11.77
CA ALA A 164 11.93 -7.88 11.30
C ALA A 164 12.51 -6.68 10.53
N ILE A 165 11.81 -6.19 9.50
CA ILE A 165 12.30 -5.12 8.65
C ILE A 165 12.45 -3.80 9.40
N SER A 166 11.52 -3.45 10.31
CA SER A 166 11.65 -2.25 11.14
C SER A 166 12.91 -2.23 12.02
N LYS A 167 13.50 -3.41 12.31
CA LYS A 167 14.75 -3.53 13.07
C LYS A 167 16.00 -3.59 12.19
N ASP A 168 15.85 -3.67 10.87
CA ASP A 168 16.99 -3.65 9.96
C ASP A 168 17.64 -2.26 9.93
N GLU A 169 18.83 -2.16 10.52
CA GLU A 169 19.56 -0.90 10.62
C GLU A 169 20.03 -0.37 9.27
N ASN A 170 20.13 -1.22 8.24
CA ASN A 170 20.48 -0.77 6.88
C ASN A 170 19.41 0.16 6.29
N LEU A 171 18.18 0.10 6.82
CA LEU A 171 17.06 0.92 6.40
C LEU A 171 16.87 2.18 7.28
N ASN A 172 17.70 2.38 8.31
CA ASN A 172 17.67 3.62 9.12
C ASN A 172 17.76 4.90 8.28
N PRO A 173 18.57 5.01 7.20
CA PRO A 173 18.58 6.20 6.34
C PRO A 173 17.23 6.55 5.68
N ILE A 174 16.34 5.56 5.53
CA ILE A 174 14.96 5.74 5.07
C ILE A 174 14.08 6.11 6.26
N TYR A 175 14.16 5.37 7.37
CA TYR A 175 13.35 5.57 8.57
C TYR A 175 13.52 6.95 9.19
N ASP A 176 14.76 7.42 9.33
CA ASP A 176 15.08 8.73 9.92
C ASP A 176 14.53 9.91 9.10
N LYS A 177 14.21 9.65 7.82
CA LYS A 177 13.66 10.64 6.88
C LYS A 177 12.20 10.36 6.51
N MET A 178 11.58 9.35 7.11
CA MET A 178 10.20 8.97 6.84
C MET A 178 9.24 9.96 7.49
N THR A 179 8.42 10.59 6.67
CA THR A 179 7.44 11.61 7.09
C THR A 179 6.15 10.96 7.57
N ALA A 180 5.69 9.93 6.87
CA ALA A 180 4.56 9.10 7.27
C ALA A 180 4.65 7.73 6.59
N LEU A 181 3.96 6.74 7.14
CA LEU A 181 3.76 5.42 6.59
C LEU A 181 2.26 5.12 6.50
N PHE A 182 1.80 4.79 5.30
CA PHE A 182 0.44 4.36 5.01
C PHE A 182 0.42 2.85 4.86
N ASN A 183 -0.11 2.14 5.85
CA ASN A 183 -0.32 0.70 5.77
C ASN A 183 -1.72 0.44 5.23
N PHE A 184 -1.88 -0.29 4.13
CA PHE A 184 -3.17 -0.65 3.57
C PHE A 184 -3.56 -2.03 4.08
N GLU A 185 -4.80 -2.17 4.53
CA GLU A 185 -5.35 -3.39 5.11
C GLU A 185 -6.80 -3.52 4.62
N MET A 186 -7.13 -4.59 3.90
CA MET A 186 -8.51 -4.86 3.48
C MET A 186 -9.19 -3.66 2.79
N VAL A 187 -8.69 -3.33 1.60
CA VAL A 187 -9.11 -2.20 0.76
C VAL A 187 -9.92 -2.62 -0.47
N ALA A 188 -10.44 -3.85 -0.52
CA ALA A 188 -11.16 -4.38 -1.68
C ALA A 188 -12.64 -3.95 -1.76
N THR A 189 -13.30 -3.68 -0.62
CA THR A 189 -14.75 -3.45 -0.57
C THR A 189 -15.13 -1.96 -0.58
N GLU A 190 -16.43 -1.66 -0.63
CA GLU A 190 -16.92 -0.31 -0.38
C GLU A 190 -16.88 0.00 1.14
N SER A 191 -16.37 1.19 1.49
CA SER A 191 -16.32 1.65 2.88
C SER A 191 -17.71 1.93 3.45
N ALA A 192 -17.84 1.87 4.78
CA ALA A 192 -19.02 2.38 5.48
C ALA A 192 -19.31 3.87 5.18
N PHE A 193 -18.32 4.60 4.68
CA PHE A 193 -18.44 6.00 4.22
C PHE A 193 -18.71 6.16 2.72
N GLY A 194 -18.90 5.05 2.00
CA GLY A 194 -19.15 5.00 0.56
C GLY A 194 -17.89 4.79 -0.28
N LYS A 195 -18.06 4.90 -1.61
CA LYS A 195 -16.96 4.78 -2.58
C LYS A 195 -15.94 5.92 -2.47
N ASN A 196 -14.72 5.65 -2.92
CA ASN A 196 -13.59 6.58 -2.91
C ASN A 196 -13.31 7.15 -1.50
N ALA A 197 -13.55 6.33 -0.49
CA ALA A 197 -13.34 6.66 0.91
C ALA A 197 -12.65 5.50 1.64
N LEU A 198 -11.76 5.85 2.56
CA LEU A 198 -11.12 4.93 3.50
C LEU A 198 -11.38 5.43 4.92
N PHE A 199 -11.20 4.56 5.90
CA PHE A 199 -10.99 4.98 7.29
C PHE A 199 -9.53 4.77 7.71
N MET A 200 -9.06 5.58 8.65
CA MET A 200 -7.72 5.50 9.22
C MET A 200 -7.81 5.03 10.67
N THR A 201 -7.19 3.89 10.97
CA THR A 201 -7.10 3.38 12.33
C THR A 201 -6.27 4.32 13.21
N GLY A 202 -6.70 4.53 14.45
CA GLY A 202 -6.00 5.41 15.39
C GLY A 202 -5.91 6.86 14.89
N ASP A 203 -6.91 7.32 14.15
CA ASP A 203 -7.01 8.69 13.63
C ASP A 203 -6.77 9.74 14.70
N GLU A 204 -7.25 9.47 15.91
CA GLU A 204 -7.09 10.34 17.05
C GLU A 204 -5.65 10.48 17.58
N PHE A 205 -4.63 9.83 16.99
CA PHE A 205 -3.25 9.87 17.46
C PHE A 205 -2.37 10.86 16.71
N SER A 206 -2.70 11.23 15.47
CA SER A 206 -1.91 12.19 14.67
C SER A 206 -2.80 13.12 13.87
N ASP A 207 -2.24 14.13 13.22
CA ASP A 207 -2.95 15.02 12.28
C ASP A 207 -2.85 14.57 10.81
N LEU A 208 -2.55 13.27 10.59
CA LEU A 208 -2.25 12.71 9.28
C LEU A 208 -3.44 12.80 8.31
N ASP A 209 -4.64 12.41 8.75
CA ASP A 209 -5.83 12.38 7.91
C ASP A 209 -6.33 13.80 7.59
N GLU A 210 -6.24 14.77 8.52
CA GLU A 210 -6.64 16.14 8.19
C GLU A 210 -5.68 16.78 7.19
N LEU A 211 -4.37 16.57 7.34
CA LEU A 211 -3.38 17.07 6.39
C LEU A 211 -3.52 16.41 5.02
N PHE A 212 -3.76 15.10 4.97
CA PHE A 212 -3.99 14.39 3.71
C PHE A 212 -5.27 14.88 3.03
N ASN A 213 -6.37 14.96 3.78
CA ASN A 213 -7.68 15.40 3.28
C ASN A 213 -7.67 16.84 2.73
N LYS A 214 -6.88 17.76 3.31
CA LYS A 214 -6.71 19.12 2.77
C LYS A 214 -6.17 19.15 1.34
N ASN A 215 -5.42 18.12 0.95
CA ASN A 215 -4.80 18.01 -0.36
C ASN A 215 -5.50 16.98 -1.26
N ALA A 216 -6.51 16.28 -0.75
CA ALA A 216 -7.15 15.17 -1.45
C ALA A 216 -7.65 15.55 -2.85
N ALA A 217 -7.51 14.62 -3.79
CA ALA A 217 -7.95 14.78 -5.16
C ALA A 217 -9.30 14.09 -5.39
N ASN A 218 -10.14 14.71 -6.22
CA ASN A 218 -11.36 14.12 -6.77
C ASN A 218 -12.31 13.52 -5.72
N GLY A 219 -12.43 14.16 -4.56
CA GLY A 219 -13.34 13.73 -3.50
C GLY A 219 -12.86 12.52 -2.70
N LEU A 220 -11.62 12.06 -2.88
CA LEU A 220 -11.04 11.04 -2.00
C LEU A 220 -11.11 11.53 -0.55
N LYS A 221 -11.54 10.66 0.36
CA LYS A 221 -11.70 11.00 1.77
C LYS A 221 -11.13 9.92 2.68
N ILE A 222 -10.30 10.35 3.62
CA ILE A 222 -9.93 9.55 4.79
C ILE A 222 -10.84 9.98 5.94
N ASN A 223 -11.45 8.99 6.60
CA ASN A 223 -12.41 9.19 7.68
C ASN A 223 -11.86 8.61 9.00
N PRO A 224 -12.38 9.07 10.15
CA PRO A 224 -12.13 8.44 11.44
C PRO A 224 -12.49 6.95 11.45
N ASP A 225 -11.82 6.16 12.28
CA ASP A 225 -12.11 4.74 12.46
C ASP A 225 -13.51 4.55 13.10
N PRO A 226 -14.52 4.04 12.36
CA PRO A 226 -15.85 3.83 12.90
C PRO A 226 -15.90 2.62 13.86
N TYR A 227 -14.81 1.84 13.94
CA TYR A 227 -14.67 0.61 14.71
C TYR A 227 -13.63 0.72 15.81
N ALA A 228 -13.37 1.93 16.33
CA ALA A 228 -12.34 2.20 17.35
C ALA A 228 -12.40 1.27 18.59
N SER A 229 -13.59 0.74 18.95
CA SER A 229 -13.74 -0.23 20.04
C SER A 229 -13.01 -1.57 19.80
N GLU A 230 -12.75 -1.92 18.54
CA GLU A 230 -12.04 -3.14 18.13
C GLU A 230 -10.51 -3.01 18.20
N GLN A 231 -10.01 -1.81 18.49
CA GLN A 231 -8.59 -1.52 18.68
C GLN A 231 -7.72 -1.91 17.47
N LEU A 232 -8.25 -1.77 16.25
CA LEU A 232 -7.61 -2.19 15.00
C LEU A 232 -6.21 -1.58 14.79
N PHE A 233 -6.00 -0.35 15.25
CA PHE A 233 -4.69 0.33 15.20
C PHE A 233 -3.52 -0.49 15.79
N TYR A 234 -3.79 -1.35 16.78
CA TYR A 234 -2.77 -2.13 17.48
C TYR A 234 -2.55 -3.53 16.90
N ARG A 235 -3.30 -3.89 15.85
CA ARG A 235 -3.45 -5.25 15.36
C ARG A 235 -2.89 -5.47 13.95
N SER A 236 -2.11 -4.54 13.44
CA SER A 236 -1.62 -4.54 12.05
C SER A 236 -0.18 -3.98 11.98
N ASP A 237 0.49 -4.13 10.85
CA ASP A 237 1.93 -3.89 10.70
C ASP A 237 2.40 -2.46 10.99
N ASN A 238 1.49 -1.47 10.97
CA ASN A 238 1.81 -0.07 11.29
C ASN A 238 2.49 0.08 12.67
N VAL A 239 2.10 -0.70 13.69
CA VAL A 239 2.67 -0.60 15.05
C VAL A 239 4.17 -0.88 15.11
N SER A 240 4.73 -1.66 14.18
CA SER A 240 6.17 -1.88 14.10
C SER A 240 6.93 -0.57 13.84
N PHE A 241 6.32 0.38 13.13
CA PHE A 241 6.90 1.67 12.78
C PHE A 241 6.53 2.78 13.78
N VAL A 242 5.35 2.70 14.42
CA VAL A 242 5.00 3.57 15.56
C VAL A 242 6.07 3.47 16.66
N LYS A 243 6.58 2.26 16.94
CA LYS A 243 7.67 2.03 17.92
C LYS A 243 8.99 2.72 17.55
N LYS A 244 9.18 3.10 16.29
CA LYS A 244 10.29 3.92 15.81
C LYS A 244 9.97 5.41 15.77
N LYS A 245 8.83 5.83 16.32
CA LYS A 245 8.32 7.22 16.32
C LYS A 245 8.00 7.76 14.92
N ILE A 246 7.76 6.86 13.97
CA ILE A 246 7.28 7.21 12.62
C ILE A 246 5.76 7.33 12.68
N ILE A 247 5.19 8.38 12.06
CA ILE A 247 3.73 8.50 11.89
C ILE A 247 3.25 7.35 11.01
N ALA A 248 2.62 6.33 11.59
CA ALA A 248 2.21 5.11 10.89
C ALA A 248 0.79 4.68 11.29
N HIS A 249 -0.08 4.53 10.30
CA HIS A 249 -1.48 4.15 10.48
C HIS A 249 -1.91 3.14 9.42
N SER A 250 -2.88 2.29 9.77
CA SER A 250 -3.54 1.41 8.81
C SER A 250 -4.80 2.05 8.22
N PHE A 251 -5.00 1.86 6.92
CA PHE A 251 -6.05 2.42 6.10
C PHE A 251 -6.85 1.29 5.46
N SER A 252 -8.17 1.35 5.59
CA SER A 252 -9.03 0.25 5.18
C SER A 252 -10.36 0.74 4.60
N THR A 253 -11.01 -0.13 3.83
CA THR A 253 -12.37 0.07 3.33
C THR A 253 -13.34 -0.98 3.88
N VAL A 254 -12.89 -1.98 4.61
CA VAL A 254 -13.78 -3.05 5.08
C VAL A 254 -14.86 -2.50 6.01
N ASP A 255 -16.13 -2.82 5.73
CA ASP A 255 -17.21 -2.56 6.67
C ASP A 255 -17.34 -3.74 7.64
N MET A 256 -16.74 -3.61 8.83
CA MET A 256 -16.71 -4.67 9.85
C MET A 256 -18.11 -5.12 10.31
N THR A 257 -19.16 -4.33 10.06
CA THR A 257 -20.54 -4.72 10.39
C THR A 257 -21.18 -5.65 9.37
N LYS A 258 -20.57 -5.76 8.18
CA LYS A 258 -21.08 -6.54 7.04
C LYS A 258 -20.10 -7.58 6.52
N ALA A 259 -18.82 -7.44 6.82
CA ALA A 259 -17.78 -8.35 6.37
C ALA A 259 -18.03 -9.76 6.94
N THR A 260 -18.21 -10.72 6.04
CA THR A 260 -18.37 -12.14 6.39
C THR A 260 -17.24 -13.00 5.82
N HIS A 261 -16.32 -12.40 5.07
CA HIS A 261 -15.21 -13.06 4.39
C HIS A 261 -13.90 -13.00 5.19
N TYR A 262 -13.76 -12.10 6.16
CA TYR A 262 -12.52 -11.95 6.91
C TYR A 262 -12.08 -13.29 7.56
N HIS A 263 -10.87 -13.75 7.23
CA HIS A 263 -10.31 -15.04 7.68
C HIS A 263 -11.12 -16.28 7.27
N HIS A 264 -11.88 -16.19 6.19
CA HIS A 264 -12.72 -17.26 5.66
C HIS A 264 -12.40 -17.58 4.19
N GLU A 265 -12.72 -18.79 3.76
CA GLU A 265 -12.45 -19.28 2.40
C GLU A 265 -13.15 -18.43 1.33
N ASN A 266 -14.27 -17.76 1.67
CA ASN A 266 -14.97 -16.84 0.78
C ASN A 266 -14.31 -15.45 0.65
N ASP A 267 -13.14 -15.20 1.24
CA ASP A 267 -12.30 -14.05 0.89
C ASP A 267 -11.62 -14.25 -0.46
N ASP A 268 -12.42 -14.11 -1.51
CA ASP A 268 -12.06 -14.40 -2.89
C ASP A 268 -12.41 -13.20 -3.79
N VAL A 269 -11.88 -13.16 -5.02
CA VAL A 269 -11.95 -12.04 -5.98
C VAL A 269 -13.36 -11.52 -6.24
N ASN A 270 -14.38 -12.31 -5.95
CA ASN A 270 -15.79 -11.95 -6.07
C ASN A 270 -16.24 -10.89 -5.04
N VAL A 271 -15.53 -10.71 -3.93
CA VAL A 271 -15.84 -9.67 -2.93
C VAL A 271 -15.31 -8.28 -3.32
N VAL A 272 -14.47 -8.22 -4.36
CA VAL A 272 -13.69 -7.03 -4.71
C VAL A 272 -14.49 -6.07 -5.59
N ASP A 273 -14.60 -4.81 -5.16
CA ASP A 273 -15.04 -3.69 -6.00
C ASP A 273 -13.84 -3.09 -6.75
N PHE A 274 -13.48 -3.70 -7.87
CA PHE A 274 -12.31 -3.29 -8.67
C PHE A 274 -12.37 -1.84 -9.16
N GLU A 275 -13.56 -1.32 -9.46
CA GLU A 275 -13.71 0.07 -9.90
C GLU A 275 -13.45 1.04 -8.75
N ASN A 276 -13.96 0.73 -7.56
CA ASN A 276 -13.69 1.52 -6.36
C ASN A 276 -12.21 1.47 -5.98
N LEU A 277 -11.60 0.27 -5.94
CA LEU A 277 -10.17 0.10 -5.64
C LEU A 277 -9.30 0.87 -6.64
N THR A 278 -9.59 0.78 -7.94
CA THR A 278 -8.87 1.53 -8.99
C THR A 278 -9.04 3.05 -8.82
N THR A 279 -10.25 3.49 -8.48
CA THR A 279 -10.54 4.90 -8.20
C THR A 279 -9.74 5.41 -6.99
N ILE A 280 -9.70 4.64 -5.91
CA ILE A 280 -8.93 4.94 -4.70
C ILE A 280 -7.45 5.06 -5.06
N ILE A 281 -6.85 4.06 -5.72
CA ILE A 281 -5.43 4.06 -6.12
C ILE A 281 -5.08 5.33 -6.92
N ASN A 282 -5.88 5.64 -7.94
CA ASN A 282 -5.61 6.79 -8.81
C ASN A 282 -5.78 8.12 -8.07
N ASN A 283 -6.81 8.26 -7.24
CA ASN A 283 -7.03 9.50 -6.48
C ASN A 283 -6.03 9.66 -5.34
N PHE A 284 -5.56 8.56 -4.76
CA PHE A 284 -4.47 8.56 -3.80
C PHE A 284 -3.18 9.04 -4.46
N GLY A 285 -2.83 8.49 -5.63
CA GLY A 285 -1.69 8.95 -6.44
C GLY A 285 -1.79 10.44 -6.82
N LYS A 286 -2.96 10.91 -7.26
CA LYS A 286 -3.20 12.34 -7.56
C LYS A 286 -3.10 13.24 -6.32
N THR A 287 -3.43 12.70 -5.14
CA THR A 287 -3.25 13.42 -3.87
C THR A 287 -1.78 13.52 -3.54
N LEU A 288 -1.03 12.42 -3.68
CA LEU A 288 0.42 12.38 -3.48
C LEU A 288 1.18 13.34 -4.40
N ASP A 289 0.75 13.53 -5.66
CA ASP A 289 1.31 14.50 -6.60
C ASP A 289 1.26 15.96 -6.07
N LYS A 290 0.32 16.27 -5.16
CA LYS A 290 0.17 17.59 -4.54
C LYS A 290 0.95 17.74 -3.22
N LEU A 291 1.43 16.65 -2.64
CA LEU A 291 2.13 16.67 -1.37
C LEU A 291 3.59 17.06 -1.57
N SER A 292 4.11 17.85 -0.64
CA SER A 292 5.51 18.24 -0.54
C SER A 292 5.91 18.39 0.93
N PRO A 293 7.22 18.38 1.26
CA PRO A 293 7.67 18.68 2.62
C PRO A 293 7.21 20.04 3.18
N LYS A 294 6.68 20.95 2.35
CA LYS A 294 6.21 22.28 2.78
C LYS A 294 4.76 22.28 3.27
N ASN A 295 3.92 21.39 2.74
CA ASN A 295 2.48 21.34 3.04
C ASN A 295 2.05 20.02 3.71
N PHE A 296 2.97 19.07 3.88
CA PHE A 296 2.70 17.77 4.47
C PHE A 296 3.83 17.36 5.42
N GLU A 297 3.61 17.58 6.71
CA GLU A 297 4.53 17.19 7.79
C GLU A 297 3.69 16.83 9.03
N PRO A 298 3.05 15.64 9.02
CA PRO A 298 2.18 15.20 10.08
C PRO A 298 2.94 14.93 11.37
N LYS A 299 2.22 15.01 12.49
CA LYS A 299 2.75 14.89 13.85
C LYS A 299 1.79 14.08 14.70
N TYR A 300 2.36 13.25 15.59
CA TYR A 300 1.59 12.70 16.69
C TYR A 300 1.15 13.81 17.63
N ASN A 301 -0.04 13.66 18.19
CA ASN A 301 -0.54 14.52 19.24
C ASN A 301 -0.14 13.99 20.64
N ASP A 302 -0.51 14.75 21.67
CA ASP A 302 -0.09 14.49 23.05
C ASP A 302 -0.70 13.20 23.66
N LYS A 303 -1.60 12.50 22.97
CA LYS A 303 -2.14 11.21 23.42
C LYS A 303 -1.12 10.07 23.24
N VAL A 304 -0.19 10.19 22.30
CA VAL A 304 0.81 9.15 22.03
C VAL A 304 1.96 9.27 23.02
N LYS A 305 2.11 8.25 23.87
CA LYS A 305 3.24 8.11 24.81
C LYS A 305 4.17 7.02 24.30
N PHE A 306 5.40 7.41 23.98
CA PHE A 306 6.45 6.50 23.51
C PHE A 306 7.19 5.79 24.65
#